data_AF-A0A916UKM9-F1
#
_entry.id   AF-A0A916UKM9-F1
#
_cell.length_a   1.000
_cell.length_b   1.000
_cell.length_c   1.000
_cell.angle_alpha   90.00
_cell.angle_beta   90.00
_cell.angle_gamma   90.00
#
_symmetry.space_group_name_H-M   'P 1'
#
loop_
_entity.id
_entity.type
_entity.pdbx_description
1 polymer ?
#
loop_
_entity_poly.entity_id
_entity_poly.type
_entity_poly.pdbx_seq_one_letter_code
_entity_poly.pdbx_strand_id
1 'polypeptide(L)'
;MYLHKFKIMTNYKDKLGNLADRLKKEEPKTPIQEVNPVKGRVEEKEPEGQLNVWIPKKLLKRMKSFGVEKELTQKDIAILALDKYLSEIK
;
A
#
# COMPACT_ATOMS: atom_id res chain seq x y z
N MET A 1 13.39 -16.29 60.31
CA MET A 1 13.90 -16.18 58.92
C MET A 1 13.28 -17.18 57.92
N TYR A 2 12.50 -18.18 58.34
CA TYR A 2 11.90 -19.17 57.42
C TYR A 2 10.48 -18.83 56.92
N LEU A 3 9.67 -18.12 57.72
CA LEU A 3 8.29 -17.76 57.33
C LEU A 3 8.22 -16.82 56.11
N HIS A 4 9.17 -15.90 55.96
CA HIS A 4 9.18 -14.96 54.84
C HIS A 4 9.46 -15.65 53.50
N LYS A 5 10.37 -16.64 53.46
CA LYS A 5 10.64 -17.42 52.23
C LYS A 5 9.41 -18.24 51.80
N PHE A 6 8.66 -18.80 52.75
CA PHE A 6 7.48 -19.59 52.43
C PHE A 6 6.36 -18.75 51.79
N LYS A 7 6.10 -17.54 52.31
CA LYS A 7 5.11 -16.60 51.77
C LYS A 7 5.46 -16.09 50.37
N ILE A 8 6.76 -15.97 50.05
CA ILE A 8 7.24 -15.58 48.72
C ILE A 8 7.06 -16.75 47.73
N MET A 9 7.32 -17.99 48.15
CA MET A 9 7.16 -19.18 47.32
C MET A 9 5.70 -19.49 46.99
N THR A 10 4.78 -19.30 47.94
CA THR A 10 3.33 -19.47 47.69
C THR A 10 2.82 -18.42 46.71
N ASN A 11 3.14 -17.14 46.94
CA ASN A 11 2.74 -16.04 46.06
C ASN A 11 3.29 -16.19 44.63
N TYR A 12 4.51 -16.73 44.48
CA TYR A 12 5.08 -17.01 43.16
C TYR A 12 4.33 -18.13 42.42
N LYS A 13 3.96 -19.21 43.10
CA LYS A 13 3.16 -20.29 42.52
C LYS A 13 1.76 -19.80 42.13
N ASP A 14 1.14 -18.95 42.94
CA ASP A 14 -0.17 -18.38 42.66
C ASP A 14 -0.14 -17.47 41.42
N LYS A 15 0.93 -16.69 41.23
CA LYS A 15 1.12 -15.86 40.03
C LYS A 15 1.33 -16.69 38.76
N LEU A 16 2.06 -17.81 38.86
CA LEU A 16 2.26 -18.72 37.72
C LEU A 16 0.97 -19.45 37.34
N GLY A 17 0.17 -19.90 38.32
CA GLY A 17 -1.14 -20.50 38.07
C GLY A 17 -2.08 -19.54 37.36
N ASN A 18 -2.18 -18.30 37.87
CA ASN A 18 -3.00 -17.26 37.25
C ASN A 18 -2.54 -16.89 35.83
N LEU A 19 -1.23 -16.91 35.54
CA LEU A 19 -0.71 -16.66 34.20
C LEU A 19 -1.07 -17.80 33.23
N ALA A 20 -0.96 -19.06 33.68
CA ALA A 20 -1.33 -20.23 32.88
C ALA A 20 -2.83 -20.26 32.58
N ASP A 21 -3.67 -19.84 33.53
CA ASP A 21 -5.12 -19.72 33.32
C ASP A 21 -5.47 -18.63 32.30
N ARG A 22 -4.77 -17.49 32.33
CA ARG A 22 -4.96 -16.40 31.36
C ARG A 22 -4.54 -16.79 29.95
N LEU A 23 -3.39 -17.45 29.80
CA LEU A 23 -2.90 -17.95 28.50
C LEU A 23 -3.82 -18.99 27.84
N LYS A 24 -4.58 -19.75 28.64
CA LYS A 24 -5.53 -20.75 28.13
C LYS A 24 -6.89 -20.16 27.77
N LYS A 25 -7.29 -19.05 28.41
CA LYS A 25 -8.62 -18.44 28.27
C LYS A 25 -8.64 -17.24 27.33
N GLU A 26 -7.54 -16.52 27.19
CA GLU A 26 -7.45 -15.36 26.32
C GLU A 26 -7.02 -15.81 24.91
N GLU A 27 -7.93 -15.75 23.94
CA GLU A 27 -7.56 -15.93 22.53
C GLU A 27 -6.47 -14.90 22.16
N PRO A 28 -5.37 -15.31 21.52
CA PRO A 28 -4.29 -14.40 21.15
C PRO A 28 -4.83 -13.38 20.14
N LYS A 29 -5.19 -12.19 20.64
CA LYS A 29 -5.51 -11.03 19.81
C LYS A 29 -4.19 -10.54 19.22
N THR A 30 -3.92 -10.92 17.98
CA THR A 30 -2.85 -10.29 17.20
C THR A 30 -3.15 -8.79 17.13
N PRO A 31 -2.14 -7.91 17.32
CA PRO A 31 -2.33 -6.48 17.09
C PRO A 31 -2.66 -6.31 15.61
N ILE A 32 -3.95 -6.17 15.28
CA ILE A 32 -4.35 -5.91 13.91
C ILE A 32 -4.00 -4.45 13.64
N GLN A 33 -2.99 -4.25 12.80
CA GLN A 33 -2.51 -2.91 12.50
C GLN A 33 -3.49 -2.25 11.53
N GLU A 34 -4.39 -1.42 12.06
CA GLU A 34 -5.26 -0.59 11.23
C GLU A 34 -4.42 0.45 10.49
N VAL A 35 -4.22 0.24 9.18
CA VAL A 35 -3.57 1.23 8.31
C VAL A 35 -4.63 2.15 7.71
N ASN A 36 -4.59 3.42 8.08
CA ASN A 36 -5.37 4.44 7.40
C ASN A 36 -4.64 4.85 6.12
N PRO A 37 -5.32 4.83 4.94
CA PRO A 37 -4.73 5.34 3.72
C PRO A 37 -4.32 6.79 3.94
N VAL A 38 -3.05 7.11 3.69
CA VAL A 38 -2.60 8.50 3.64
C VAL A 38 -3.35 9.12 2.46
N LYS A 39 -4.31 10.01 2.76
CA LYS A 39 -4.98 10.80 1.74
C LYS A 39 -3.91 11.67 1.09
N GLY A 40 -3.36 11.18 -0.02
CA GLY A 40 -2.50 11.97 -0.87
C GLY A 40 -3.21 13.26 -1.24
N ARG A 41 -2.47 14.37 -1.27
CA ARG A 41 -3.00 15.64 -1.77
C ARG A 41 -3.61 15.37 -3.14
N VAL A 42 -4.92 15.57 -3.25
CA VAL A 42 -5.60 15.54 -4.54
C VAL A 42 -5.19 16.86 -5.21
N GLU A 43 -4.13 16.82 -6.00
CA GLU A 43 -3.88 17.91 -6.94
C GLU A 43 -5.10 18.01 -7.85
N GLU A 44 -5.67 19.21 -7.98
CA GLU A 44 -6.73 19.49 -8.94
C GLU A 44 -6.18 19.24 -10.34
N LYS A 45 -6.44 18.04 -10.86
CA LYS A 45 -6.12 17.70 -12.25
C LYS A 45 -7.09 18.47 -13.15
N GLU A 46 -6.55 19.04 -14.22
CA GLU A 46 -7.38 19.58 -15.30
C GLU A 46 -8.39 18.52 -15.75
N PRO A 47 -9.61 18.91 -16.18
CA PRO A 47 -10.64 17.97 -16.60
C PRO A 47 -10.13 17.08 -17.74
N GLU A 48 -9.87 15.82 -17.42
CA GLU A 48 -9.34 14.84 -18.37
C GLU A 48 -10.46 14.26 -19.25
N GLY A 49 -10.28 14.28 -20.57
CA GLY A 49 -11.15 13.58 -21.52
C GLY A 49 -10.64 12.18 -21.85
N GLN A 50 -11.54 11.20 -22.02
CA GLN A 50 -11.18 9.86 -22.47
C GLN A 50 -11.05 9.82 -24.00
N LEU A 51 -9.89 9.38 -24.49
CA LEU A 51 -9.65 9.14 -25.92
C LEU A 51 -9.71 7.64 -26.23
N ASN A 52 -10.74 7.22 -26.95
CA ASN A 52 -10.91 5.84 -27.42
C ASN A 52 -10.60 5.76 -28.92
N VAL A 53 -9.50 5.11 -29.28
CA VAL A 53 -9.06 4.97 -30.68
C VAL A 53 -8.59 3.55 -30.99
N TRP A 54 -8.90 3.08 -32.19
CA TRP A 54 -8.34 1.84 -32.71
C TRP A 54 -7.00 2.13 -33.38
N ILE A 55 -5.92 1.52 -32.88
CA ILE A 55 -4.58 1.69 -33.43
C ILE A 55 -3.95 0.35 -33.82
N PRO A 56 -3.06 0.32 -34.84
CA PRO A 56 -2.36 -0.90 -35.23
C PRO A 56 -1.58 -1.50 -34.05
N LYS A 57 -1.69 -2.82 -33.85
CA LYS A 57 -0.99 -3.54 -32.77
C LYS A 57 0.53 -3.30 -32.78
N LYS A 58 1.12 -3.16 -33.96
CA LYS A 58 2.55 -2.86 -34.13
C LYS A 58 2.92 -1.50 -33.54
N LEU A 59 2.06 -0.50 -33.72
CA LEU A 59 2.26 0.85 -33.18
C LEU A 59 2.11 0.85 -31.66
N LEU A 60 1.07 0.20 -31.14
CA LEU A 60 0.86 0.06 -29.68
C LEU A 60 2.07 -0.58 -28.99
N LYS A 61 2.65 -1.63 -29.58
CA LYS A 61 3.87 -2.28 -29.05
C LYS A 61 5.05 -1.31 -29.02
N ARG A 62 5.32 -0.61 -30.11
CA ARG A 62 6.41 0.38 -30.18
C ARG A 62 6.25 1.50 -29.16
N MET A 63 5.03 2.01 -29.01
CA MET A 63 4.71 3.04 -28.02
C MET A 63 5.00 2.57 -26.59
N LYS A 64 4.62 1.33 -26.26
CA LYS A 64 4.91 0.75 -24.94
C LYS A 64 6.41 0.58 -24.69
N SER A 65 7.16 0.05 -25.67
CA SER A 65 8.61 -0.09 -25.56
C SER A 65 9.28 1.27 -25.32
N PHE A 66 8.91 2.28 -26.11
CA PHE A 66 9.41 3.64 -25.95
C PHE A 66 9.09 4.24 -24.58
N GLY A 67 7.87 4.01 -24.06
CA GLY A 67 7.47 4.45 -22.73
C GLY A 67 8.30 3.83 -21.62
N VAL A 68 8.67 2.56 -21.74
CA VAL A 68 9.58 1.90 -20.78
C VAL A 68 10.98 2.51 -20.85
N GLU A 69 11.51 2.75 -22.06
CA GLU A 69 12.86 3.32 -22.25
C GLU A 69 12.98 4.77 -21.76
N LYS A 70 11.89 5.53 -21.78
CA LYS A 70 11.87 6.96 -21.43
C LYS A 70 11.17 7.27 -20.11
N GLU A 71 10.72 6.25 -19.38
CA GLU A 71 9.95 6.37 -18.14
C GLU A 71 8.68 7.25 -18.32
N LEU A 72 8.02 7.12 -19.48
CA LEU A 72 6.81 7.85 -19.82
C LEU A 72 5.58 6.94 -19.83
N THR A 73 4.44 7.46 -19.38
CA THR A 73 3.19 6.73 -19.49
C THR A 73 2.66 6.76 -20.93
N GLN A 74 1.77 5.82 -21.26
CA GLN A 74 1.09 5.82 -22.57
C GLN A 74 0.32 7.13 -22.81
N LYS A 75 -0.21 7.73 -21.74
CA LYS A 75 -0.94 9.00 -21.79
C LYS A 75 0.00 10.15 -22.16
N ASP A 76 1.17 10.23 -21.51
CA ASP A 76 2.14 11.30 -21.78
C ASP A 76 2.61 11.26 -23.23
N ILE A 77 2.90 10.06 -23.74
CA ILE A 77 3.31 9.86 -25.12
C ILE A 77 2.20 10.29 -26.09
N ALA A 78 0.95 9.94 -25.78
CA ALA A 78 -0.20 10.33 -26.60
C ALA A 78 -0.39 11.85 -26.62
N ILE A 79 -0.29 12.52 -25.47
CA ILE A 79 -0.40 13.99 -25.35
C ILE A 79 0.71 14.65 -26.17
N LEU A 80 1.97 14.25 -25.96
CA LEU A 80 3.11 14.82 -26.68
C LEU A 80 3.00 14.66 -28.19
N ALA A 81 2.55 13.49 -28.65
CA ALA A 81 2.38 13.22 -30.08
C ALA A 81 1.26 14.09 -30.68
N LEU A 82 0.12 14.21 -29.99
CA LEU A 82 -1.02 15.01 -30.44
C LEU A 82 -0.69 16.51 -30.42
N ASP A 83 -0.07 17.01 -29.36
CA ASP A 83 0.32 18.42 -29.23
C ASP A 83 1.33 18.83 -30.29
N LYS A 84 2.34 17.98 -30.53
CA LYS A 84 3.32 18.20 -31.60
C LYS A 84 2.66 18.20 -32.98
N TYR A 85 1.79 17.22 -33.26
CA TYR A 85 1.09 17.14 -34.54
C TYR A 85 0.20 18.36 -34.80
N LEU A 86 -0.53 18.84 -33.79
CA LEU A 86 -1.37 20.03 -33.91
C LEU A 86 -0.55 21.32 -34.04
N SER A 87 0.64 21.38 -33.43
CA SER A 87 1.55 22.51 -33.54
C SER A 87 2.23 22.59 -34.92
N GLU A 88 2.50 21.45 -35.56
CA GLU A 88 3.07 21.40 -36.91
C GLU A 88 2.07 21.76 -38.03
N ILE A 89 0.77 21.65 -37.74
CA ILE A 89 -0.31 21.91 -38.70
C ILE A 89 -0.81 23.36 -38.67
N LYS A 90 -0.52 24.09 -37.59
CA LYS A 90 -0.81 25.53 -37.46
C LYS A 90 0.18 26.38 -38.25
#